data_AF-A0A9E5WQW0-F1
#
_entry.id   AF-A0A9E5WQW0-F1
#
_cell.length_a   1.000
_cell.length_b   1.000
_cell.length_c   1.000
_cell.angle_alpha   90.00
_cell.angle_beta   90.00
_cell.angle_gamma   90.00
#
_symmetry.space_group_name_H-M   'P 1'
#
loop_
_entity.id
_entity.type
_entity.pdbx_description
1 polymer ?
#
loop_
_entity_poly.entity_id
_entity_poly.type
_entity_poly.pdbx_seq_one_letter_code
_entity_poly.pdbx_strand_id
1 'polypeptide(L)'
;EGPGVAWITVIVVAALAVAGEVLESMAGAAGAVKLGASRRSVILSLAGAVVGSIAGASVLAPVPVIGLPLGAVGGGAVGAFCGALAGELWKGKHGAEAVAVGKAAFAGRLWGTAGKLVIGAVMVLLVAIDAFVN
;
A
#
# COMPACT_ATOMS: atom_id res chain seq x y z
N GLU A 1 -26.07 -6.33 27.73
CA GLU A 1 -25.64 -6.37 26.33
C GLU A 1 -25.01 -5.02 26.07
N GLY A 2 -23.70 -4.99 25.80
CA GLY A 2 -22.97 -3.72 25.72
C GLY A 2 -23.34 -2.95 24.46
N PRO A 3 -23.15 -1.61 24.46
CA PRO A 3 -23.20 -0.82 23.25
C PRO A 3 -22.33 -1.49 22.15
N GLY A 4 -22.91 -1.72 20.97
CA GLY A 4 -22.38 -2.56 19.90
C GLY A 4 -22.20 -1.77 18.61
N VAL A 5 -21.27 -2.20 17.76
CA VAL A 5 -21.01 -1.51 16.49
C VAL A 5 -22.19 -1.67 15.55
N ALA A 6 -22.77 -0.55 15.10
CA ALA A 6 -23.85 -0.55 14.14
C ALA A 6 -23.36 -1.03 12.77
N TRP A 7 -24.19 -1.81 12.07
CA TRP A 7 -23.87 -2.30 10.72
C TRP A 7 -23.60 -1.17 9.72
N ILE A 8 -24.19 0.01 9.93
CA ILE A 8 -23.93 1.18 9.10
C ILE A 8 -22.48 1.68 9.24
N THR A 9 -21.92 1.64 10.45
CA THR A 9 -20.52 1.97 10.73
C THR A 9 -19.58 1.02 10.00
N VAL A 10 -19.90 -0.28 10.00
CA VAL A 10 -19.14 -1.29 9.25
C VAL A 10 -19.12 -0.99 7.75
N ILE A 11 -20.27 -0.65 7.17
CA ILE A 11 -20.36 -0.31 5.74
C ILE A 11 -19.55 0.96 5.41
N VAL A 12 -19.65 2.00 6.26
CA VAL A 12 -18.90 3.25 6.08
C VAL A 12 -17.39 3.00 6.15
N VAL A 13 -16.93 2.24 7.14
CA VAL A 13 -15.50 1.90 7.32
C VAL A 13 -15.00 1.04 6.15
N ALA A 14 -15.78 0.08 5.67
CA ALA A 14 -15.43 -0.72 4.50
C ALA A 14 -15.29 0.15 3.23
N ALA A 15 -16.22 1.09 3.02
CA ALA A 15 -16.15 2.03 1.90
C ALA A 15 -14.90 2.93 1.98
N LEU A 16 -14.58 3.45 3.17
CA LEU A 16 -13.36 4.24 3.40
C LEU A 16 -12.09 3.42 3.15
N ALA A 17 -12.06 2.15 3.55
CA ALA A 17 -10.92 1.27 3.34
C ALA A 17 -10.66 1.03 1.84
N VAL A 18 -11.72 0.76 1.06
CA VAL A 18 -11.62 0.59 -0.40
C VAL A 18 -11.19 1.89 -1.07
N ALA A 19 -11.80 3.02 -0.70
CA ALA A 19 -11.43 4.33 -1.24
C ALA A 19 -9.96 4.66 -0.95
N GLY A 20 -9.49 4.39 0.27
CA GLY A 20 -8.09 4.55 0.66
C GLY A 20 -7.14 3.69 -0.16
N GLU A 21 -7.47 2.42 -0.41
CA GLU A 21 -6.64 1.53 -1.24
C GLU A 21 -6.52 2.02 -2.69
N VAL A 22 -7.63 2.51 -3.27
CA VAL A 22 -7.65 3.05 -4.64
C VAL A 22 -6.82 4.34 -4.73
N LEU A 23 -7.05 5.28 -3.81
CA LEU A 23 -6.31 6.54 -3.77
C LEU A 23 -4.81 6.32 -3.56
N GLU A 24 -4.44 5.39 -2.68
CA GLU A 24 -3.05 4.97 -2.48
C GLU A 24 -2.44 4.41 -3.77
N SER A 25 -3.14 3.47 -4.42
CA SER A 25 -2.66 2.82 -5.64
C SER A 25 -2.46 3.81 -6.78
N MET A 26 -3.34 4.80 -6.91
CA MET A 26 -3.23 5.86 -7.92
C MET A 26 -2.11 6.85 -7.60
N ALA A 27 -2.01 7.30 -6.35
CA ALA A 27 -0.98 8.25 -5.92
C ALA A 27 0.43 7.61 -5.97
N GLY A 28 0.54 6.33 -5.56
CA GLY A 28 1.80 5.59 -5.58
C GLY A 28 2.33 5.35 -6.99
N ALA A 29 1.44 5.11 -7.96
CA ALA A 29 1.82 4.97 -9.37
C ALA A 29 2.13 6.31 -10.07
N ALA A 30 1.57 7.42 -9.58
CA ALA A 30 1.70 8.73 -10.23
C ALA A 30 3.17 9.19 -10.38
N GLY A 31 4.01 8.94 -9.38
CA GLY A 31 5.45 9.27 -9.44
C GLY A 31 6.18 8.48 -10.53
N ALA A 32 5.90 7.18 -10.65
CA ALA A 32 6.48 6.32 -11.68
C ALA A 32 5.99 6.72 -13.08
N VAL A 33 4.70 7.00 -13.23
CA VAL A 33 4.10 7.43 -14.51
C VAL A 33 4.70 8.76 -14.99
N LYS A 34 4.97 9.71 -14.08
CA LYS A 34 5.66 10.98 -14.41
C LYS A 34 7.07 10.77 -14.97
N LEU A 35 7.74 9.67 -14.60
CA LEU A 35 9.05 9.27 -15.14
C LEU A 35 8.93 8.40 -16.41
N GLY A 36 7.75 8.29 -17.01
CA GLY A 36 7.54 7.52 -18.23
C GLY A 36 7.42 6.02 -18.01
N ALA A 37 7.01 5.57 -16.82
CA ALA A 37 6.78 4.16 -16.53
C ALA A 37 5.82 3.51 -17.53
N SER A 38 6.14 2.28 -17.94
CA SER A 38 5.26 1.50 -18.78
C SER A 38 4.05 0.94 -18.02
N ARG A 39 2.99 0.60 -18.76
CA ARG A 39 1.84 -0.14 -18.20
C ARG A 39 2.26 -1.44 -17.52
N ARG A 40 3.25 -2.15 -18.08
CA ARG A 40 3.78 -3.39 -17.50
C ARG A 40 4.46 -3.12 -16.17
N SER A 41 5.27 -2.06 -16.09
CA SER A 41 5.91 -1.61 -14.86
C SER A 41 4.90 -1.30 -13.77
N VAL A 42 3.82 -0.56 -14.08
CA VAL A 42 2.76 -0.28 -13.11
C VAL A 42 2.12 -1.58 -12.59
N ILE A 43 1.69 -2.47 -13.47
CA ILE A 43 1.04 -3.74 -13.08
C ILE A 43 1.97 -4.62 -12.24
N LEU A 44 3.22 -4.81 -12.70
CA LEU A 44 4.21 -5.61 -11.99
C LEU A 44 4.61 -4.97 -10.66
N SER A 45 4.62 -3.64 -10.54
CA SER A 45 4.88 -2.95 -9.28
C SER A 45 3.76 -3.20 -8.26
N LEU A 46 2.49 -3.21 -8.68
CA LEU A 46 1.36 -3.51 -7.80
C LEU A 46 1.40 -4.97 -7.34
N ALA A 47 1.62 -5.90 -8.28
CA ALA A 47 1.76 -7.32 -7.95
C ALA A 47 2.96 -7.58 -7.02
N GLY A 48 4.11 -6.97 -7.35
CA GLY A 48 5.31 -7.02 -6.53
C GLY A 48 5.09 -6.45 -5.14
N ALA A 49 4.35 -5.34 -5.01
CA ALA A 49 4.01 -4.76 -3.72
C ALA A 49 3.18 -5.71 -2.85
N VAL A 50 2.20 -6.41 -3.43
CA VAL A 50 1.38 -7.39 -2.70
C VAL A 50 2.23 -8.56 -2.22
N VAL A 51 2.98 -9.19 -3.14
CA VAL A 51 3.84 -10.35 -2.82
C VAL A 51 4.91 -9.95 -1.80
N GLY A 52 5.55 -8.80 -2.01
CA GLY A 52 6.55 -8.25 -1.10
C GLY A 52 5.98 -7.92 0.27
N SER A 53 4.77 -7.37 0.36
CA SER A 53 4.11 -7.08 1.65
C SER A 53 3.85 -8.37 2.42
N ILE A 54 3.32 -9.40 1.76
CA ILE A 54 3.05 -10.69 2.39
C ILE A 54 4.36 -11.34 2.85
N ALA A 55 5.35 -11.41 1.98
CA ALA A 55 6.66 -11.99 2.30
C ALA A 55 7.35 -11.24 3.44
N GLY A 56 7.42 -9.91 3.38
CA GLY A 56 8.03 -9.09 4.41
C GLY A 56 7.32 -9.20 5.76
N ALA A 57 5.98 -9.20 5.75
CA ALA A 57 5.19 -9.44 6.97
C ALA A 57 5.46 -10.82 7.55
N SER A 58 5.62 -11.84 6.71
CA SER A 58 5.89 -13.22 7.14
C SER A 58 7.27 -13.36 7.77
N VAL A 59 8.28 -12.68 7.23
CA VAL A 59 9.65 -12.68 7.77
C VAL A 59 9.72 -11.99 9.13
N LEU A 60 9.04 -10.85 9.29
CA LEU A 60 9.03 -10.10 10.55
C LEU A 60 7.92 -10.53 11.51
N ALA A 61 7.08 -11.51 11.16
CA ALA A 61 6.01 -12.02 12.01
C ALA A 61 6.46 -12.44 13.43
N PRO A 62 7.68 -12.98 13.66
CA PRO A 62 8.14 -13.31 15.01
C PRO A 62 8.31 -12.10 15.94
N VAL A 63 8.42 -10.88 15.40
CA VAL A 63 8.55 -9.65 16.20
C VAL A 63 7.14 -9.11 16.52
N PRO A 64 6.68 -9.20 17.78
CA PRO A 64 5.33 -8.79 18.14
C PRO A 64 5.13 -7.27 17.97
N VAL A 65 3.88 -6.88 17.70
CA VAL A 65 3.39 -5.50 17.55
C VAL A 65 3.93 -4.75 16.33
N ILE A 66 5.25 -4.67 16.14
CA ILE A 66 5.87 -3.85 15.09
C ILE A 66 6.31 -4.65 13.87
N GLY A 67 6.57 -5.95 14.02
CA GLY A 67 7.16 -6.76 12.96
C GLY A 67 6.26 -6.88 11.74
N LEU A 68 5.00 -7.24 11.94
CA LEU A 68 4.01 -7.37 10.87
C LEU A 68 3.84 -6.09 10.03
N PRO A 69 3.57 -4.91 10.62
CA PRO A 69 3.39 -3.68 9.84
C PRO A 69 4.69 -3.21 9.19
N LEU A 70 5.84 -3.25 9.87
CA LEU A 70 7.12 -2.87 9.24
C LEU A 70 7.48 -3.81 8.09
N GLY A 71 7.28 -5.11 8.28
CA GLY A 71 7.53 -6.13 7.27
C GLY A 71 6.64 -5.92 6.04
N ALA A 72 5.34 -5.65 6.26
CA ALA A 72 4.41 -5.38 5.17
C ALA A 72 4.78 -4.12 4.39
N VAL A 73 5.08 -3.01 5.08
CA VAL A 73 5.42 -1.74 4.44
C VAL A 73 6.76 -1.83 3.69
N GLY A 74 7.80 -2.33 4.38
CA GLY A 74 9.13 -2.45 3.80
C GLY A 74 9.18 -3.46 2.67
N GLY A 75 8.62 -4.65 2.89
CA GLY A 75 8.52 -5.70 1.88
C GLY A 75 7.70 -5.26 0.68
N GLY A 76 6.58 -4.55 0.89
CA GLY A 76 5.76 -3.99 -0.17
C GLY A 76 6.48 -2.93 -1.00
N ALA A 77 7.25 -2.03 -0.35
CA ALA A 77 8.03 -1.03 -1.07
C ALA A 77 9.12 -1.66 -1.94
N VAL A 78 9.87 -2.63 -1.40
CA VAL A 78 10.89 -3.39 -2.15
C VAL A 78 10.25 -4.19 -3.29
N GLY A 79 9.12 -4.84 -3.02
CA GLY A 79 8.36 -5.56 -4.03
C GLY A 79 7.88 -4.65 -5.16
N ALA A 80 7.40 -3.44 -4.84
CA ALA A 80 7.00 -2.43 -5.82
C ALA A 80 8.19 -1.99 -6.68
N PHE A 81 9.36 -1.75 -6.07
CA PHE A 81 10.60 -1.42 -6.78
C PHE A 81 10.98 -2.52 -7.78
N CYS A 82 11.08 -3.77 -7.30
CA CYS A 82 11.49 -4.91 -8.12
C CYS A 82 10.51 -5.18 -9.25
N GLY A 83 9.20 -5.10 -8.97
CA GLY A 83 8.15 -5.27 -9.97
C GLY A 83 8.19 -4.17 -11.04
N ALA A 84 8.31 -2.91 -10.62
CA ALA A 84 8.44 -1.79 -11.54
C ALA A 84 9.68 -1.92 -12.44
N LEU A 85 10.82 -2.28 -11.85
CA LEU A 85 12.08 -2.49 -12.56
C LEU A 85 11.96 -3.63 -13.57
N ALA A 86 11.43 -4.79 -13.15
CA ALA A 86 11.20 -5.93 -14.02
C ALA A 86 10.28 -5.59 -15.20
N GLY A 87 9.25 -4.78 -14.98
CA GLY A 87 8.35 -4.34 -16.04
C GLY A 87 8.99 -3.39 -17.05
N GLU A 88 9.90 -2.51 -16.62
CA GLU A 88 10.68 -1.66 -17.54
C GLU A 88 11.71 -2.49 -18.31
N LEU A 89 12.43 -3.40 -17.64
CA LEU A 89 13.39 -4.31 -18.27
C LEU A 89 12.73 -5.18 -19.34
N TRP A 90 11.51 -5.69 -19.07
CA TRP A 90 10.75 -6.45 -20.06
C TRP A 90 10.26 -5.60 -21.24
N LYS A 91 10.12 -4.28 -21.06
CA LYS A 91 9.85 -3.38 -22.19
C LYS A 91 11.12 -3.02 -22.98
N GLY A 92 12.29 -3.48 -22.56
CA GLY A 92 13.58 -3.17 -23.17
C GLY A 92 14.18 -1.84 -22.74
N LYS A 93 13.65 -1.23 -21.67
CA LYS A 93 14.27 -0.05 -21.03
C LYS A 93 15.31 -0.52 -20.02
N HIS A 94 16.51 0.05 -20.09
CA HIS A 94 17.64 -0.37 -19.27
C HIS A 94 18.35 0.81 -18.61
N GLY A 95 19.18 0.51 -17.62
CA GLY A 95 20.03 1.49 -16.96
C GLY A 95 19.27 2.43 -16.02
N ALA A 96 19.69 3.69 -16.00
CA ALA A 96 19.25 4.68 -15.01
C ALA A 96 17.74 4.98 -15.06
N GLU A 97 17.13 4.94 -16.25
CA GLU A 97 15.70 5.24 -16.42
C GLU A 97 14.82 4.18 -15.74
N ALA A 98 15.13 2.90 -15.95
CA ALA A 98 14.39 1.79 -15.34
C ALA A 98 14.51 1.81 -13.81
N VAL A 99 15.71 2.12 -13.30
CA VAL A 99 15.95 2.26 -11.85
C VAL A 99 15.23 3.48 -11.28
N ALA A 100 15.17 4.60 -12.01
CA ALA A 100 14.45 5.80 -11.60
C ALA A 100 12.94 5.53 -11.46
N VAL A 101 12.34 4.82 -12.43
CA VAL A 101 10.95 4.35 -12.36
C VAL A 101 10.74 3.44 -11.14
N GLY A 102 11.64 2.50 -10.90
CA GLY A 102 11.60 1.64 -9.71
C GLY A 102 11.63 2.45 -8.41
N LYS A 103 12.56 3.40 -8.28
CA LYS A 103 12.67 4.27 -7.08
C LYS A 103 11.42 5.12 -6.87
N ALA A 104 10.81 5.61 -7.96
CA ALA A 104 9.55 6.34 -7.87
C ALA A 104 8.39 5.45 -7.43
N ALA A 105 8.32 4.19 -7.89
CA ALA A 105 7.33 3.23 -7.40
C ALA A 105 7.55 2.87 -5.91
N PHE A 106 8.80 2.70 -5.48
CA PHE A 106 9.17 2.50 -4.07
C PHE A 106 8.71 3.66 -3.19
N ALA A 107 9.10 4.89 -3.56
CA ALA A 107 8.73 6.09 -2.81
C ALA A 107 7.21 6.31 -2.83
N GLY A 108 6.57 6.08 -3.97
CA GLY A 108 5.12 6.14 -4.13
C GLY A 108 4.40 5.17 -3.19
N ARG A 109 4.89 3.93 -3.05
CA ARG A 109 4.34 2.96 -2.10
C ARG A 109 4.50 3.42 -0.65
N LEU A 110 5.68 3.91 -0.26
CA LEU A 110 5.90 4.40 1.11
C LEU A 110 5.01 5.60 1.45
N TRP A 111 4.97 6.62 0.58
CA TRP A 111 4.14 7.80 0.80
C TRP A 111 2.64 7.49 0.73
N GLY A 112 2.25 6.57 -0.17
CA GLY A 112 0.89 6.08 -0.27
C GLY A 112 0.44 5.40 1.02
N THR A 113 1.23 4.43 1.52
CA THR A 113 0.91 3.73 2.76
C THR A 113 0.93 4.67 3.97
N ALA A 114 1.86 5.63 4.02
CA ALA A 114 1.86 6.67 5.06
C ALA A 114 0.59 7.54 5.03
N GLY A 115 0.11 7.92 3.85
CA GLY A 115 -1.16 8.65 3.69
C GLY A 115 -2.36 7.82 4.14
N LYS A 116 -2.35 6.51 3.89
CA LYS A 116 -3.43 5.60 4.31
C LYS A 116 -3.50 5.41 5.82
N LEU A 117 -2.42 5.62 6.57
CA LEU A 117 -2.45 5.59 8.04
C LEU A 117 -3.39 6.66 8.61
N VAL A 118 -3.54 7.80 7.94
CA VAL A 118 -4.50 8.85 8.35
C VAL A 118 -5.94 8.33 8.22
N ILE A 119 -6.25 7.67 7.10
CA ILE A 119 -7.56 7.04 6.89
C ILE A 119 -7.80 5.93 7.93
N GLY A 120 -6.75 5.14 8.23
CA GLY A 120 -6.74 4.17 9.32
C GLY A 120 -7.13 4.76 10.67
N ALA A 121 -6.52 5.89 11.05
CA ALA A 121 -6.84 6.57 12.29
C ALA A 121 -8.29 7.08 12.34
N VAL A 122 -8.80 7.62 11.23
CA VAL A 122 -10.21 8.05 11.12
C VAL A 122 -11.16 6.85 11.30
N MET A 123 -10.86 5.70 10.68
CA MET A 123 -11.68 4.49 10.85
C MET A 123 -11.70 4.00 12.30
N VAL A 124 -10.55 4.00 12.98
CA VAL A 124 -10.46 3.61 14.40
C VAL A 124 -11.29 4.55 15.28
N LEU A 125 -11.24 5.86 15.03
CA LEU A 125 -12.05 6.84 15.76
C LEU A 125 -13.55 6.62 15.53
N LEU A 126 -13.98 6.39 14.30
CA LEU A 126 -15.39 6.14 13.99
C LEU A 126 -15.93 4.90 14.70
N VAL A 127 -15.18 3.79 14.66
CA VAL A 127 -15.56 2.55 15.35
C VAL A 127 -15.57 2.74 16.86
N ALA A 128 -14.59 3.45 17.42
CA ALA A 128 -14.54 3.72 18.86
C ALA A 128 -15.76 4.56 19.30
N ILE A 129 -16.05 5.67 18.60
CA ILE A 129 -17.20 6.52 18.91
C ILE A 129 -18.49 5.70 18.86
N ASP A 130 -18.68 4.92 17.80
CA ASP A 130 -19.88 4.09 17.65
C ASP A 130 -20.01 3.06 18.79
N ALA A 131 -18.93 2.36 19.11
CA ALA A 131 -18.91 1.33 20.16
C ALA A 131 -19.15 1.88 21.58
N PHE A 132 -18.90 3.17 21.84
CA PHE A 132 -19.15 3.80 23.15
C PHE A 132 -20.48 4.56 23.21
N VAL A 133 -21.05 4.95 22.06
CA VAL A 133 -22.27 5.76 21.98
C VAL A 133 -23.52 4.92 21.74
N ASN A 134 -23.43 3.84 20.94
CA ASN A 134 -24.55 2.96 20.57
C ASN A 134 -24.48 1.64 21.29
#